data_AF-A0A453LVP5-F1
#
_entry.id   AF-A0A453LVP5-F1
#
_cell.length_a   1.000
_cell.length_b   1.000
_cell.length_c   1.000
_cell.angle_alpha   90.00
_cell.angle_beta   90.00
_cell.angle_gamma   90.00
#
_symmetry.space_group_name_H-M   'P 1'
#
loop_
_entity.id
_entity.type
_entity.pdbx_description
1 polymer ?
#
loop_
_entity_poly.entity_id
_entity_poly.type
_entity_poly.pdbx_seq_one_letter_code
_entity_poly.pdbx_strand_id
1 'polypeptide(L)'
;MGKFSNSADDRDRFDLHGPKDMMDLDAIDWAKEEHRRRIAACLVKGVYVHENDRDKHRAVKLAPAWWESFGFRLEDEIRDTKYSSTIYGAIFKHTASQPCAPRYVVAFRGTRRNIRDYYYDLKIVMNKLEKRTRCMQACATIEGLMSEEGQDGCIWLAGHSLGAAVAQVVGRGMMEREKPLNLPDFLFNPPYVAFITSIKLLNLLKADPVAKRHFYFASSLLKAAAGLVLVSHRERRESSFKRFSAWVPNLYVHEDDWICRGFIGYFEAREEFKESLTRVGIWFKDHFGGRDKFKKIFARVGIWSMALSHCDVLSWALLGKDKEQPHLLPSVTLWKSRFQPKHAHDLRHWWKPDSELNLGAGTSYSCPVHEA
;
A
#
# COMPACT_ATOMS: atom_id res chain seq x y z
N MET A 1 -22.34 -30.60 -28.04
CA MET A 1 -22.14 -30.05 -26.68
C MET A 1 -20.66 -30.12 -26.37
N GLY A 2 -20.05 -29.00 -25.97
CA GLY A 2 -18.61 -28.87 -25.74
C GLY A 2 -18.08 -27.54 -26.24
N LYS A 3 -18.47 -26.43 -25.59
CA LYS A 3 -17.80 -25.14 -25.81
C LYS A 3 -16.43 -25.25 -25.16
N PHE A 4 -15.37 -25.17 -25.95
CA PHE A 4 -14.01 -24.94 -25.47
C PHE A 4 -14.03 -23.65 -24.63
N SER A 5 -13.96 -23.77 -23.30
CA SER A 5 -13.68 -22.62 -22.45
C SER A 5 -12.25 -22.19 -22.79
N ASN A 6 -12.10 -20.93 -23.19
CA ASN A 6 -10.79 -20.38 -23.44
C ASN A 6 -10.09 -20.31 -22.07
N SER A 7 -8.94 -20.98 -21.89
CA SER A 7 -8.27 -21.11 -20.57
C SER A 7 -7.96 -19.76 -19.88
N ALA A 8 -7.94 -18.67 -20.66
CA ALA A 8 -7.79 -17.32 -20.17
C ALA A 8 -9.05 -16.74 -19.48
N ASP A 9 -10.24 -17.25 -19.78
CA ASP A 9 -11.51 -16.83 -19.17
C ASP A 9 -11.79 -17.60 -17.88
N ASP A 10 -11.28 -18.82 -17.74
CA ASP A 10 -11.40 -19.58 -16.48
C ASP A 10 -10.78 -18.83 -15.29
N ARG A 11 -9.69 -18.07 -15.52
CA ARG A 11 -9.04 -17.24 -14.49
C ARG A 11 -9.88 -16.07 -13.97
N ASP A 12 -10.94 -15.72 -14.68
CA ASP A 12 -11.83 -14.61 -14.34
C ASP A 12 -13.14 -15.10 -13.72
N ARG A 13 -13.37 -16.41 -13.67
CA ARG A 13 -14.58 -17.02 -13.13
C ARG A 13 -14.57 -17.07 -11.60
N PHE A 14 -15.54 -16.39 -11.01
CA PHE A 14 -15.75 -16.39 -9.57
C PHE A 14 -16.15 -17.78 -9.04
N ASP A 15 -16.96 -18.54 -9.77
CA ASP A 15 -17.40 -19.88 -9.36
C ASP A 15 -16.24 -20.90 -9.27
N LEU A 16 -15.16 -20.66 -10.02
CA LEU A 16 -13.96 -21.49 -10.00
C LEU A 16 -12.92 -21.02 -8.97
N HIS A 17 -12.78 -19.71 -8.78
CA HIS A 17 -11.65 -19.12 -8.04
C HIS A 17 -12.01 -18.26 -6.84
N GLY A 18 -13.28 -17.93 -6.65
CA GLY A 18 -13.78 -17.16 -5.52
C GLY A 18 -13.77 -17.95 -4.20
N PRO A 19 -13.85 -17.26 -3.06
CA PRO A 19 -13.92 -17.88 -1.74
C PRO A 19 -15.30 -18.51 -1.51
N LYS A 20 -15.43 -19.81 -1.76
CA LYS A 20 -16.71 -20.55 -1.65
C LYS A 20 -17.25 -20.59 -0.22
N ASP A 21 -16.37 -20.54 0.76
CA ASP A 21 -16.67 -20.52 2.19
C ASP A 21 -17.20 -19.15 2.68
N MET A 22 -17.18 -18.12 1.84
CA MET A 22 -17.69 -16.77 2.17
C MET A 22 -18.92 -16.36 1.32
N MET A 23 -19.61 -17.32 0.71
CA MET A 23 -20.78 -17.03 -0.13
C MET A 23 -22.06 -16.77 0.68
N ASP A 24 -22.09 -17.16 1.95
CA ASP A 24 -23.18 -16.84 2.87
C ASP A 24 -22.97 -15.45 3.47
N LEU A 25 -23.81 -14.49 3.05
CA LEU A 25 -23.72 -13.10 3.49
C LEU A 25 -23.96 -12.95 4.99
N ASP A 26 -24.78 -13.82 5.59
CA ASP A 26 -25.08 -13.78 7.03
C ASP A 26 -23.90 -14.31 7.87
N ALA A 27 -22.97 -15.03 7.25
CA ALA A 27 -21.73 -15.50 7.88
C ALA A 27 -20.58 -14.47 7.80
N ILE A 28 -20.77 -13.33 7.11
CA ILE A 28 -19.74 -12.30 7.00
C ILE A 28 -19.66 -11.48 8.29
N ASP A 29 -18.66 -11.81 9.11
CA ASP A 29 -18.20 -10.95 10.20
C ASP A 29 -17.40 -9.74 9.67
N TRP A 30 -18.02 -8.55 9.65
CA TRP A 30 -17.40 -7.29 9.22
C TRP A 30 -16.37 -6.72 10.21
N ALA A 31 -16.34 -7.17 11.46
CA ALA A 31 -15.30 -6.79 12.41
C ALA A 31 -14.00 -7.57 12.18
N LYS A 32 -14.12 -8.83 11.74
CA LYS A 32 -12.99 -9.73 11.48
C LYS A 32 -12.12 -9.26 10.33
N GLU A 33 -10.84 -9.02 10.59
CA GLU A 33 -9.89 -8.54 9.57
C GLU A 33 -9.78 -9.49 8.38
N GLU A 34 -9.71 -10.80 8.63
CA GLU A 34 -9.65 -11.83 7.58
C GLU A 34 -10.78 -11.66 6.56
N HIS A 35 -12.02 -11.47 7.02
CA HIS A 35 -13.17 -11.33 6.12
C HIS A 35 -13.06 -10.03 5.30
N ARG A 36 -12.72 -8.93 5.96
CA ARG A 36 -12.53 -7.63 5.28
C ARG A 36 -11.44 -7.69 4.22
N ARG A 37 -10.29 -8.31 4.54
CA ARG A 37 -9.17 -8.55 3.61
C ARG A 37 -9.62 -9.34 2.39
N ARG A 38 -10.30 -10.46 2.61
CA ARG A 38 -10.73 -11.36 1.53
C ARG A 38 -11.74 -10.67 0.60
N ILE A 39 -12.71 -9.95 1.17
CA ILE A 39 -13.69 -9.16 0.40
C ILE A 39 -12.99 -8.05 -0.38
N ALA A 40 -12.10 -7.27 0.25
CA ALA A 40 -11.35 -6.22 -0.43
C ALA A 40 -10.51 -6.76 -1.61
N ALA A 41 -9.86 -7.92 -1.45
CA ALA A 41 -9.11 -8.58 -2.53
C ALA A 41 -10.03 -9.04 -3.67
N CYS A 42 -11.22 -9.58 -3.36
CA CYS A 42 -12.22 -9.96 -4.36
C CYS A 42 -12.75 -8.74 -5.14
N LEU A 43 -13.05 -7.62 -4.47
CA LEU A 43 -13.49 -6.39 -5.12
C LEU A 43 -12.41 -5.84 -6.08
N VAL A 44 -11.14 -5.84 -5.66
CA VAL A 44 -10.02 -5.45 -6.54
C VAL A 44 -9.90 -6.40 -7.74
N LYS A 45 -10.10 -7.71 -7.55
CA LYS A 45 -10.17 -8.67 -8.68
C LYS A 45 -11.38 -8.40 -9.58
N GLY A 46 -12.52 -8.00 -9.03
CA GLY A 46 -13.68 -7.52 -9.77
C GLY A 46 -13.31 -6.41 -10.77
N VAL A 47 -12.49 -5.43 -10.35
CA VAL A 47 -11.99 -4.37 -11.26
C VAL A 47 -11.13 -4.92 -12.40
N TYR A 48 -10.27 -5.92 -12.13
CA TYR A 48 -9.49 -6.59 -13.19
C TYR A 48 -10.40 -7.32 -14.18
N VAL A 49 -11.40 -8.05 -13.69
CA VAL A 49 -12.31 -8.81 -14.54
C VAL A 49 -13.24 -7.88 -15.33
N HIS A 50 -13.67 -6.77 -14.72
CA HIS A 50 -14.50 -5.76 -15.37
C HIS A 50 -13.79 -5.11 -16.55
N GLU A 51 -12.53 -4.73 -16.36
CA GLU A 51 -11.69 -4.25 -17.46
C GLU A 51 -11.45 -5.35 -18.52
N ASN A 52 -11.29 -6.62 -18.13
CA ASN A 52 -11.19 -7.72 -19.08
C ASN A 52 -12.49 -7.92 -19.88
N ASP A 53 -13.64 -7.81 -19.25
CA ASP A 53 -14.96 -7.93 -19.87
C ASP A 53 -15.19 -6.82 -20.91
N ARG A 54 -14.69 -5.61 -20.63
CA ARG A 54 -14.72 -4.45 -21.52
C ARG A 54 -13.75 -4.61 -22.68
N ASP A 55 -12.48 -4.90 -22.40
CA ASP A 55 -11.42 -5.04 -23.40
C ASP A 55 -11.65 -6.22 -24.37
N LYS A 56 -12.11 -7.36 -23.86
CA LYS A 56 -12.45 -8.54 -24.68
C LYS A 56 -13.85 -8.47 -25.28
N HIS A 57 -14.62 -7.42 -25.02
CA HIS A 57 -16.00 -7.27 -25.48
C HIS A 57 -16.86 -8.51 -25.13
N ARG A 58 -16.69 -9.06 -23.92
CA ARG A 58 -17.39 -10.29 -23.52
C ARG A 58 -18.90 -10.07 -23.55
N ALA A 59 -19.62 -10.95 -24.25
CA ALA A 59 -21.08 -10.93 -24.32
C ALA A 59 -21.73 -11.22 -22.96
N VAL A 60 -21.16 -12.19 -22.22
CA VAL A 60 -21.55 -12.50 -20.84
C VAL A 60 -20.49 -11.92 -19.91
N LYS A 61 -20.91 -11.03 -19.01
CA LYS A 61 -20.02 -10.38 -18.04
C LYS A 61 -19.72 -11.33 -16.89
N LEU A 62 -18.44 -11.50 -16.58
CA LEU A 62 -17.95 -12.34 -15.48
C LEU A 62 -17.66 -11.52 -14.23
N ALA A 63 -17.46 -10.21 -14.39
CA ALA A 63 -17.09 -9.31 -13.31
C ALA A 63 -18.14 -9.22 -12.18
N PRO A 64 -19.47 -9.15 -12.45
CA PRO A 64 -20.48 -8.94 -11.41
C PRO A 64 -20.42 -9.89 -10.21
N ALA A 65 -20.15 -11.17 -10.47
CA ALA A 65 -20.03 -12.18 -9.41
C ALA A 65 -18.94 -11.86 -8.37
N TRP A 66 -17.92 -11.06 -8.71
CA TRP A 66 -16.84 -10.69 -7.78
C TRP A 66 -17.25 -9.68 -6.71
N TRP A 67 -18.37 -8.96 -6.88
CA TRP A 67 -18.88 -7.99 -5.90
C TRP A 67 -20.31 -8.30 -5.44
N GLU A 68 -21.18 -8.81 -6.31
CA GLU A 68 -22.56 -9.15 -5.97
C GLU A 68 -22.64 -10.27 -4.92
N SER A 69 -21.70 -11.23 -4.97
CA SER A 69 -21.60 -12.30 -3.96
C SER A 69 -21.28 -11.81 -2.55
N PHE A 70 -20.90 -10.54 -2.38
CA PHE A 70 -20.63 -9.91 -1.08
C PHE A 70 -21.59 -8.76 -0.78
N GLY A 71 -22.74 -8.68 -1.47
CA GLY A 71 -23.74 -7.65 -1.22
C GLY A 71 -23.36 -6.26 -1.74
N PHE A 72 -22.48 -6.17 -2.73
CA PHE A 72 -22.15 -4.90 -3.38
C PHE A 72 -22.80 -4.78 -4.75
N ARG A 73 -22.95 -3.53 -5.20
CA ARG A 73 -23.21 -3.19 -6.61
C ARG A 73 -22.14 -2.23 -7.11
N LEU A 74 -21.89 -2.25 -8.43
CA LEU A 74 -21.05 -1.25 -9.08
C LEU A 74 -21.83 0.07 -9.16
N GLU A 75 -21.32 1.12 -8.53
CA GLU A 75 -21.93 2.46 -8.54
C GLU A 75 -21.33 3.31 -9.67
N ASP A 76 -20.00 3.32 -9.81
CA ASP A 76 -19.32 4.07 -10.86
C ASP A 76 -17.94 3.47 -11.22
N GLU A 77 -17.41 3.84 -12.38
CA GLU A 77 -16.12 3.42 -12.90
C GLU A 77 -15.11 4.56 -12.94
N ILE A 78 -13.88 4.29 -12.51
CA ILE A 78 -12.78 5.24 -12.59
C ILE A 78 -11.92 4.90 -13.81
N ARG A 79 -12.01 5.75 -14.83
CA ARG A 79 -11.37 5.55 -16.15
C ARG A 79 -10.23 6.51 -16.42
N ASP A 80 -9.19 6.02 -17.11
CA ASP A 80 -8.12 6.86 -17.64
C ASP A 80 -8.57 7.52 -18.94
N THR A 81 -9.17 8.70 -18.83
CA THR A 81 -9.74 9.46 -19.96
C THR A 81 -8.67 10.04 -20.89
N LYS A 82 -7.41 10.08 -20.48
CA LYS A 82 -6.35 10.79 -21.24
C LYS A 82 -5.70 9.93 -22.33
N TYR A 83 -5.66 8.61 -22.17
CA TYR A 83 -4.87 7.76 -23.07
C TYR A 83 -5.59 6.51 -23.60
N SER A 84 -6.54 5.95 -22.88
CA SER A 84 -7.03 4.59 -23.22
C SER A 84 -8.48 4.30 -22.83
N SER A 85 -9.14 5.23 -22.11
CA SER A 85 -10.45 5.04 -21.48
C SER A 85 -10.49 3.79 -20.57
N THR A 86 -9.33 3.20 -20.25
CA THR A 86 -9.24 1.94 -19.50
C THR A 86 -9.74 2.13 -18.09
N ILE A 87 -10.48 1.14 -17.60
CA ILE A 87 -11.01 1.13 -16.24
C ILE A 87 -9.84 0.75 -15.35
N TYR A 88 -9.43 1.62 -14.43
CA TYR A 88 -8.36 1.35 -13.47
C TYR A 88 -8.85 1.30 -12.02
N GLY A 89 -10.04 1.84 -11.76
CA GLY A 89 -10.72 1.69 -10.48
C GLY A 89 -12.24 1.58 -10.66
N ALA A 90 -12.91 1.25 -9.56
CA ALA A 90 -14.35 1.19 -9.48
C ALA A 90 -14.82 1.58 -8.08
N ILE A 91 -16.04 2.09 -7.99
CA ILE A 91 -16.74 2.39 -6.75
C ILE A 91 -17.82 1.33 -6.56
N PHE A 92 -17.75 0.61 -5.45
CA PHE A 92 -18.76 -0.36 -5.06
C PHE A 92 -19.58 0.19 -3.90
N LYS A 93 -20.90 0.07 -3.99
CA LYS A 93 -21.83 0.46 -2.93
C LYS A 93 -22.43 -0.78 -2.28
N HIS A 94 -22.38 -0.87 -0.96
CA HIS A 94 -22.98 -1.98 -0.24
C HIS A 94 -24.51 -1.81 -0.21
N THR A 95 -25.23 -2.89 -0.56
CA THR A 95 -26.69 -2.86 -0.73
C THR A 95 -27.44 -2.92 0.58
N ALA A 96 -26.84 -3.50 1.62
CA ALA A 96 -27.39 -3.55 2.97
C ALA A 96 -26.73 -2.51 3.90
N SER A 97 -27.45 -2.06 4.93
CA SER A 97 -26.85 -1.30 6.02
C SER A 97 -26.59 -2.26 7.17
N GLN A 98 -25.34 -2.74 7.29
CA GLN A 98 -24.91 -3.63 8.38
C GLN A 98 -23.86 -2.91 9.24
N PRO A 99 -23.86 -3.13 10.57
CA PRO A 99 -22.84 -2.59 11.45
C PRO A 99 -21.44 -2.98 10.98
N CYS A 100 -20.49 -2.04 11.01
CA CYS A 100 -19.09 -2.24 10.62
C CYS A 100 -18.84 -2.56 9.12
N ALA A 101 -19.88 -2.76 8.31
CA ALA A 101 -19.75 -2.88 6.86
C ALA A 101 -19.43 -1.52 6.23
N PRO A 102 -18.60 -1.47 5.17
CA PRO A 102 -18.39 -0.24 4.44
C PRO A 102 -19.64 0.12 3.65
N ARG A 103 -19.97 1.40 3.60
CA ARG A 103 -20.99 1.90 2.68
C ARG A 103 -20.45 1.88 1.25
N TYR A 104 -19.19 2.27 1.10
CA TYR A 104 -18.50 2.29 -0.19
C TYR A 104 -17.13 1.64 -0.11
N VAL A 105 -16.73 0.97 -1.19
CA VAL A 105 -15.35 0.53 -1.41
C VAL A 105 -14.86 1.09 -2.72
N VAL A 106 -13.77 1.86 -2.66
CA VAL A 106 -13.07 2.38 -3.84
C VAL A 106 -11.87 1.48 -4.11
N ALA A 107 -11.96 0.67 -5.16
CA ALA A 107 -10.99 -0.36 -5.47
C ALA A 107 -10.18 -0.02 -6.73
N PHE A 108 -8.86 -0.22 -6.70
CA PHE A 108 -7.95 0.06 -7.81
C PHE A 108 -7.20 -1.19 -8.25
N ARG A 109 -7.29 -1.52 -9.54
CA ARG A 109 -6.48 -2.61 -10.10
C ARG A 109 -5.05 -2.16 -10.38
N GLY A 110 -4.14 -3.12 -10.35
CA GLY A 110 -2.80 -2.95 -10.91
C GLY A 110 -2.80 -3.08 -12.44
N THR A 111 -1.61 -3.25 -13.01
CA THR A 111 -1.47 -3.33 -14.46
C THR A 111 -1.65 -4.77 -14.96
N ARG A 112 -2.21 -4.92 -16.17
CA ARG A 112 -2.49 -6.18 -16.87
C ARG A 112 -1.26 -6.82 -17.57
N ARG A 113 -0.09 -6.14 -17.67
CA ARG A 113 1.11 -6.62 -18.40
C ARG A 113 2.19 -7.24 -17.50
N ASN A 114 3.07 -8.04 -18.11
CA ASN A 114 4.16 -8.77 -17.46
C ASN A 114 5.13 -7.84 -16.73
N ILE A 115 5.37 -8.12 -15.44
CA ILE A 115 6.06 -7.28 -14.46
C ILE A 115 7.55 -7.10 -14.80
N ARG A 116 8.18 -8.02 -15.56
CA ARG A 116 9.61 -7.94 -15.89
C ARG A 116 9.97 -6.78 -16.83
N ASP A 117 9.09 -6.44 -17.78
CA ASP A 117 9.25 -5.25 -18.64
C ASP A 117 8.90 -3.95 -17.87
N TYR A 118 8.38 -4.10 -16.66
CA TYR A 118 7.56 -3.11 -15.98
C TYR A 118 8.34 -2.20 -15.01
N TYR A 119 9.65 -2.38 -14.77
CA TYR A 119 10.37 -1.43 -13.89
C TYR A 119 10.32 0.00 -14.43
N TYR A 120 10.56 0.17 -15.72
CA TYR A 120 10.49 1.49 -16.36
C TYR A 120 9.06 2.01 -16.38
N ASP A 121 8.08 1.14 -16.62
CA ASP A 121 6.66 1.50 -16.56
C ASP A 121 6.21 1.86 -15.14
N LEU A 122 6.62 1.13 -14.11
CA LEU A 122 6.34 1.45 -12.71
C LEU A 122 6.95 2.78 -12.32
N LYS A 123 8.21 3.04 -12.70
CA LYS A 123 8.87 4.31 -12.41
C LYS A 123 8.20 5.47 -13.15
N ILE A 124 7.87 5.30 -14.43
CA ILE A 124 7.16 6.30 -15.23
C ILE A 124 5.75 6.53 -14.67
N VAL A 125 5.03 5.46 -14.34
CA VAL A 125 3.67 5.54 -13.83
C VAL A 125 3.64 6.12 -12.42
N MET A 126 4.58 5.78 -11.54
CA MET A 126 4.70 6.40 -10.21
C MET A 126 5.06 7.89 -10.32
N ASN A 127 5.99 8.26 -11.20
CA ASN A 127 6.29 9.66 -11.49
C ASN A 127 5.08 10.39 -12.13
N LYS A 128 4.23 9.69 -12.89
CA LYS A 128 2.98 10.23 -13.46
C LYS A 128 1.86 10.31 -12.42
N LEU A 129 1.81 9.39 -11.46
CA LEU A 129 0.89 9.41 -10.31
C LEU A 129 1.20 10.60 -9.41
N GLU A 130 2.49 10.88 -9.17
CA GLU A 130 2.97 12.11 -8.52
C GLU A 130 2.55 13.36 -9.32
N LYS A 131 2.47 13.26 -10.66
CA LYS A 131 1.96 14.31 -11.58
C LYS A 131 0.43 14.32 -11.79
N ARG A 132 -0.32 13.79 -10.81
CA ARG A 132 -1.64 14.25 -10.37
C ARG A 132 -2.92 13.86 -11.11
N THR A 133 -3.00 13.29 -12.32
CA THR A 133 -4.34 13.08 -12.93
C THR A 133 -5.19 11.96 -12.28
N ARG A 134 -4.67 10.73 -12.17
CA ARG A 134 -5.46 9.60 -11.62
C ARG A 134 -5.79 9.78 -10.14
N CYS A 135 -4.81 10.23 -9.36
CA CYS A 135 -5.01 10.46 -7.93
C CYS A 135 -5.97 11.63 -7.67
N MET A 136 -5.87 12.75 -8.41
CA MET A 136 -6.83 13.85 -8.24
C MET A 136 -8.25 13.42 -8.60
N GLN A 137 -8.44 12.66 -9.67
CA GLN A 137 -9.76 12.14 -10.03
C GLN A 137 -10.31 11.25 -8.92
N ALA A 138 -9.52 10.30 -8.42
CA ALA A 138 -9.93 9.43 -7.33
C ALA A 138 -10.25 10.21 -6.03
N CYS A 139 -9.44 11.22 -5.68
CA CYS A 139 -9.72 12.10 -4.55
C CYS A 139 -11.04 12.86 -4.73
N ALA A 140 -11.26 13.48 -5.89
CA ALA A 140 -12.50 14.22 -6.19
C ALA A 140 -13.73 13.31 -6.14
N THR A 141 -13.59 12.08 -6.62
CA THR A 141 -14.64 11.05 -6.53
C THR A 141 -15.01 10.74 -5.08
N ILE A 142 -14.01 10.52 -4.19
CA ILE A 142 -14.25 10.27 -2.77
C ILE A 142 -14.90 11.49 -2.10
N GLU A 143 -14.48 12.69 -2.45
CA GLU A 143 -15.09 13.93 -1.94
C GLU A 143 -16.56 14.07 -2.36
N GLY A 144 -16.91 13.66 -3.58
CA GLY A 144 -18.29 13.59 -4.05
C GLY A 144 -19.13 12.64 -3.18
N LEU A 145 -18.66 11.40 -3.00
CA LEU A 145 -19.36 10.40 -2.18
C LEU A 145 -19.60 10.88 -0.73
N MET A 146 -18.63 11.59 -0.14
CA MET A 146 -18.74 12.12 1.22
C MET A 146 -19.67 13.32 1.33
N SER A 147 -19.79 14.11 0.26
CA SER A 147 -20.75 15.22 0.22
C SER A 147 -22.19 14.71 0.17
N GLU A 148 -22.42 13.55 -0.45
CA GLU A 148 -23.75 12.94 -0.59
C GLU A 148 -24.21 12.21 0.67
N GLU A 149 -23.33 11.45 1.34
CA GLU A 149 -23.74 10.55 2.45
C GLU A 149 -23.25 11.03 3.84
N GLY A 150 -22.58 12.18 3.91
CA GLY A 150 -22.03 12.72 5.15
C GLY A 150 -20.73 12.04 5.61
N GLN A 151 -20.11 12.54 6.67
CA GLN A 151 -18.83 12.00 7.19
C GLN A 151 -18.94 10.60 7.81
N ASP A 152 -20.17 10.12 8.03
CA ASP A 152 -20.47 8.81 8.63
C ASP A 152 -20.49 7.67 7.60
N GLY A 153 -20.39 7.98 6.30
CA GLY A 153 -20.27 6.98 5.24
C GLY A 153 -18.92 6.26 5.33
N CYS A 154 -18.89 5.04 5.87
CA CYS A 154 -17.68 4.23 5.95
C CYS A 154 -17.16 3.90 4.54
N ILE A 155 -16.09 4.58 4.08
CA ILE A 155 -15.42 4.33 2.80
C ILE A 155 -14.14 3.52 3.04
N TRP A 156 -13.93 2.44 2.30
CA TRP A 156 -12.65 1.74 2.24
C TRP A 156 -11.89 2.06 0.95
N LEU A 157 -10.56 2.11 1.03
CA LEU A 157 -9.70 2.04 -0.15
C LEU A 157 -9.08 0.66 -0.28
N ALA A 158 -9.09 0.11 -1.48
CA ALA A 158 -8.43 -1.15 -1.75
C ALA A 158 -7.61 -1.06 -3.03
N GLY A 159 -6.47 -1.72 -3.08
CA GLY A 159 -5.70 -1.77 -4.31
C GLY A 159 -4.67 -2.88 -4.34
N HIS A 160 -4.33 -3.32 -5.55
CA HIS A 160 -3.30 -4.32 -5.79
C HIS A 160 -2.18 -3.78 -6.68
N SER A 161 -0.92 -4.09 -6.35
CA SER A 161 0.24 -3.72 -7.14
C SER A 161 0.27 -2.21 -7.38
N LEU A 162 0.29 -1.75 -8.63
CA LEU A 162 0.16 -0.33 -8.95
C LEU A 162 -1.13 0.31 -8.38
N GLY A 163 -2.24 -0.43 -8.34
CA GLY A 163 -3.49 0.05 -7.73
C GLY A 163 -3.36 0.29 -6.23
N ALA A 164 -2.54 -0.51 -5.53
CA ALA A 164 -2.23 -0.28 -4.12
C ALA A 164 -1.43 1.03 -3.94
N ALA A 165 -0.51 1.34 -4.84
CA ALA A 165 0.20 2.61 -4.82
C ALA A 165 -0.72 3.82 -5.10
N VAL A 166 -1.73 3.65 -5.97
CA VAL A 166 -2.79 4.68 -6.18
C VAL A 166 -3.59 4.88 -4.90
N ALA A 167 -4.09 3.80 -4.30
CA ALA A 167 -4.83 3.84 -3.04
C ALA A 167 -4.02 4.52 -1.93
N GLN A 168 -2.72 4.22 -1.83
CA GLN A 168 -1.81 4.85 -0.88
C GLN A 168 -1.69 6.37 -1.07
N VAL A 169 -1.56 6.85 -2.32
CA VAL A 169 -1.50 8.29 -2.60
C VAL A 169 -2.83 8.97 -2.30
N VAL A 170 -3.94 8.31 -2.63
CA VAL A 170 -5.29 8.81 -2.33
C VAL A 170 -5.52 8.91 -0.83
N GLY A 171 -5.22 7.85 -0.06
CA GLY A 171 -5.35 7.85 1.41
C GLY A 171 -4.52 8.95 2.08
N ARG A 172 -3.30 9.19 1.62
CA ARG A 172 -2.51 10.37 2.06
C ARG A 172 -3.22 11.69 1.75
N GLY A 173 -3.69 11.85 0.51
CA GLY A 173 -4.41 13.05 0.10
C GLY A 173 -5.63 13.32 0.99
N MET A 174 -6.34 12.25 1.40
CA MET A 174 -7.47 12.35 2.32
C MET A 174 -7.08 12.77 3.75
N MET A 175 -5.89 12.39 4.22
CA MET A 175 -5.34 12.81 5.51
C MET A 175 -4.79 14.24 5.51
N GLU A 176 -4.38 14.77 4.35
CA GLU A 176 -3.84 16.12 4.20
C GLU A 176 -4.92 17.21 4.07
N ARG A 177 -6.21 16.82 4.07
CA ARG A 177 -7.35 17.74 4.09
C ARG A 177 -7.46 18.51 5.39
N GLU A 178 -8.16 19.64 5.37
CA GLU A 178 -8.46 20.42 6.58
C GLU A 178 -9.18 19.59 7.64
N LYS A 179 -10.09 18.72 7.20
CA LYS A 179 -10.71 17.66 8.01
C LYS A 179 -10.16 16.31 7.53
N PRO A 180 -9.14 15.75 8.19
CA PRO A 180 -8.53 14.48 7.80
C PRO A 180 -9.55 13.34 7.82
N LEU A 181 -9.50 12.48 6.81
CA LEU A 181 -10.29 11.26 6.77
C LEU A 181 -9.38 10.05 6.91
N ASN A 182 -9.53 9.32 8.02
CA ASN A 182 -8.79 8.09 8.27
C ASN A 182 -9.53 6.91 7.65
N LEU A 183 -9.29 6.68 6.37
CA LEU A 183 -9.94 5.61 5.61
C LEU A 183 -9.28 4.26 5.91
N PRO A 184 -10.06 3.19 6.19
CA PRO A 184 -9.54 1.84 6.22
C PRO A 184 -9.03 1.42 4.84
N ASP A 185 -7.75 1.04 4.79
CA ASP A 185 -7.07 0.76 3.52
C ASP A 185 -6.54 -0.67 3.46
N PHE A 186 -6.68 -1.28 2.29
CA PHE A 186 -6.26 -2.64 1.99
C PHE A 186 -5.28 -2.63 0.80
N LEU A 187 -3.99 -2.62 1.11
CA LEU A 187 -2.91 -2.44 0.14
C LEU A 187 -2.22 -3.76 -0.14
N PHE A 188 -2.53 -4.39 -1.27
CA PHE A 188 -1.99 -5.70 -1.65
C PHE A 188 -0.76 -5.57 -2.55
N ASN A 189 0.38 -6.08 -2.09
CA ASN A 189 1.66 -6.14 -2.81
C ASN A 189 2.06 -4.81 -3.51
N PRO A 190 2.03 -3.64 -2.87
CA PRO A 190 2.41 -2.38 -3.52
C PRO A 190 3.89 -2.37 -3.93
N PRO A 191 4.26 -1.69 -5.03
CA PRO A 191 5.64 -1.56 -5.46
C PRO A 191 6.46 -0.65 -4.54
N TYR A 192 7.62 -1.12 -4.11
CA TYR A 192 8.60 -0.28 -3.43
C TYR A 192 9.69 0.20 -4.40
N VAL A 193 9.43 1.32 -5.08
CA VAL A 193 10.27 1.82 -6.18
C VAL A 193 11.71 2.13 -5.77
N ALA A 194 11.94 2.66 -4.57
CA ALA A 194 13.31 2.98 -4.10
C ALA A 194 14.13 1.70 -3.88
N PHE A 195 13.53 0.67 -3.29
CA PHE A 195 14.16 -0.64 -3.12
C PHE A 195 14.49 -1.30 -4.45
N ILE A 196 13.51 -1.35 -5.37
CA ILE A 196 13.70 -1.93 -6.70
C ILE A 196 14.82 -1.20 -7.47
N THR A 197 14.85 0.13 -7.39
CA THR A 197 15.88 0.96 -8.03
C THR A 197 17.27 0.67 -7.45
N SER A 198 17.36 0.52 -6.14
CA SER A 198 18.62 0.23 -5.45
C SER A 198 19.18 -1.15 -5.82
N ILE A 199 18.33 -2.18 -5.87
CA ILE A 199 18.74 -3.53 -6.32
C ILE A 199 19.26 -3.50 -7.76
N LYS A 200 18.55 -2.81 -8.66
CA LYS A 200 18.96 -2.72 -10.07
C LYS A 200 20.31 -2.01 -10.20
N LEU A 201 20.53 -0.93 -9.47
CA LEU A 201 21.80 -0.23 -9.46
C LEU A 201 22.94 -1.12 -8.95
N LEU A 202 22.74 -1.82 -7.83
CA LEU A 202 23.72 -2.75 -7.28
C LEU A 202 24.09 -3.88 -8.28
N ASN A 203 23.10 -4.39 -9.01
CA ASN A 203 23.33 -5.40 -10.05
C ASN A 203 24.08 -4.81 -11.26
N LEU A 204 23.77 -3.59 -11.70
CA LEU A 204 24.49 -2.91 -12.77
C LEU A 204 25.96 -2.65 -12.41
N LEU A 205 26.23 -2.32 -11.15
CA LEU A 205 27.57 -2.08 -10.62
C LEU A 205 28.35 -3.38 -10.33
N LYS A 206 27.79 -4.56 -10.64
CA LYS A 206 28.38 -5.87 -10.36
C LYS A 206 28.84 -6.03 -8.90
N ALA A 207 28.12 -5.42 -7.96
CA ALA A 207 28.49 -5.47 -6.55
C ALA A 207 28.41 -6.91 -6.02
N ASP A 208 29.48 -7.36 -5.36
CA ASP A 208 29.58 -8.66 -4.68
C ASP A 208 28.42 -8.85 -3.67
N PRO A 209 27.84 -10.05 -3.50
CA PRO A 209 26.87 -10.34 -2.44
C PRO A 209 27.27 -9.86 -1.03
N VAL A 210 28.56 -9.85 -0.69
CA VAL A 210 29.09 -9.27 0.57
C VAL A 210 28.97 -7.74 0.54
N ALA A 211 29.31 -7.09 -0.58
CA ALA A 211 29.11 -5.65 -0.76
C ALA A 211 27.61 -5.26 -0.75
N LYS A 212 26.71 -6.11 -1.26
CA LYS A 212 25.25 -5.93 -1.14
C LYS A 212 24.80 -5.96 0.32
N ARG A 213 25.43 -6.79 1.18
CA ARG A 213 25.15 -6.89 2.62
C ARG A 213 25.74 -5.72 3.42
N HIS A 214 26.95 -5.26 3.07
CA HIS A 214 27.62 -4.11 3.71
C HIS A 214 27.13 -2.74 3.19
N PHE A 215 26.45 -2.68 2.03
CA PHE A 215 25.71 -1.51 1.54
C PHE A 215 24.61 -1.06 2.52
N TYR A 216 23.99 -2.00 3.23
CA TYR A 216 23.05 -1.71 4.31
C TYR A 216 23.73 -1.12 5.56
N PHE A 217 25.04 -1.33 5.74
CA PHE A 217 25.80 -0.86 6.91
C PHE A 217 26.48 0.51 6.68
N ALA A 218 27.04 0.76 5.49
CA ALA A 218 27.66 2.04 5.13
C ALA A 218 26.66 3.22 5.04
N SER A 219 25.37 2.92 4.97
CA SER A 219 24.29 3.89 4.86
C SER A 219 23.79 4.43 6.22
N SER A 220 24.24 3.88 7.34
CA SER A 220 23.98 4.40 8.70
C SER A 220 24.66 5.75 8.95
N LEU A 221 25.91 5.89 8.48
CA LEU A 221 26.68 7.15 8.50
C LEU A 221 26.09 8.21 7.55
N LEU A 222 25.63 7.79 6.37
CA LEU A 222 24.91 8.65 5.42
C LEU A 222 23.54 9.10 5.97
N LYS A 223 22.81 8.22 6.68
CA LYS A 223 21.55 8.57 7.37
C LYS A 223 21.77 9.64 8.44
N ALA A 224 22.80 9.47 9.26
CA ALA A 224 23.17 10.45 10.29
C ALA A 224 23.58 11.80 9.67
N ALA A 225 24.41 11.78 8.63
CA ALA A 225 24.83 13.00 7.92
C ALA A 225 23.67 13.69 7.18
N ALA A 226 22.77 12.94 6.53
CA ALA A 226 21.57 13.48 5.90
C ALA A 226 20.59 14.08 6.93
N GLY A 227 20.49 13.48 8.12
CA GLY A 227 19.69 14.03 9.23
C GLY A 227 20.19 15.38 9.76
N LEU A 228 21.49 15.68 9.62
CA LEU A 228 22.12 16.94 10.04
C LEU A 228 22.03 18.07 9.00
N VAL A 229 22.00 17.75 7.70
CA VAL A 229 22.03 18.74 6.59
C VAL A 229 20.64 19.27 6.21
N LEU A 230 19.55 18.66 6.68
CA LEU A 230 18.17 19.00 6.29
C LEU A 230 17.38 19.72 7.38
N VAL A 231 17.50 21.04 7.47
CA VAL A 231 16.67 21.85 8.39
C VAL A 231 15.40 22.38 7.70
N SER A 232 15.48 22.94 6.48
CA SER A 232 14.35 23.63 5.84
C SER A 232 13.34 22.70 5.14
N HIS A 233 13.80 21.63 4.49
CA HIS A 233 12.91 20.67 3.80
C HIS A 233 12.27 19.64 4.76
N ARG A 234 12.70 19.66 6.02
CA ARG A 234 12.34 18.73 7.07
C ARG A 234 11.05 19.13 7.77
N GLU A 235 10.84 20.41 8.06
CA GLU A 235 9.63 20.89 8.75
C GLU A 235 8.35 20.62 7.96
N ARG A 236 8.35 20.89 6.64
CA ARG A 236 7.19 20.57 5.76
C ARG A 236 6.90 19.08 5.70
N ARG A 237 7.94 18.23 5.59
CA ARG A 237 7.74 16.79 5.52
C ARG A 237 7.36 16.20 6.86
N GLU A 238 7.91 16.71 7.96
CA GLU A 238 7.51 16.32 9.31
C GLU A 238 6.07 16.73 9.63
N SER A 239 5.63 17.92 9.22
CA SER A 239 4.26 18.36 9.45
C SER A 239 3.26 17.49 8.69
N SER A 240 3.52 17.19 7.41
CA SER A 240 2.72 16.21 6.66
C SER A 240 2.77 14.83 7.34
N PHE A 241 3.95 14.33 7.70
CA PHE A 241 4.10 13.00 8.31
C PHE A 241 3.43 12.85 9.68
N LYS A 242 3.38 13.92 10.47
CA LYS A 242 2.58 13.97 11.70
C LYS A 242 1.09 13.90 11.39
N ARG A 243 0.60 14.60 10.35
CA ARG A 243 -0.82 14.59 9.99
C ARG A 243 -1.33 13.21 9.59
N PHE A 244 -0.55 12.44 8.82
CA PHE A 244 -0.93 11.08 8.43
C PHE A 244 -0.42 9.99 9.39
N SER A 245 0.03 10.34 10.61
CA SER A 245 0.48 9.36 11.63
C SER A 245 -0.65 8.55 12.25
N ALA A 246 -1.85 9.14 12.34
CA ALA A 246 -3.06 8.48 12.81
C ALA A 246 -3.65 7.49 11.78
N TRP A 247 -3.26 7.61 10.50
CA TRP A 247 -3.68 6.71 9.44
C TRP A 247 -2.83 5.45 9.45
N VAL A 248 -3.50 4.30 9.59
CA VAL A 248 -2.88 2.98 9.75
C VAL A 248 -3.41 2.04 8.66
N PRO A 249 -2.90 2.12 7.42
CA PRO A 249 -3.30 1.22 6.35
C PRO A 249 -2.90 -0.24 6.66
N ASN A 250 -3.70 -1.20 6.18
CA ASN A 250 -3.31 -2.61 6.15
C ASN A 250 -2.48 -2.87 4.90
N LEU A 251 -1.23 -3.29 5.12
CA LEU A 251 -0.27 -3.56 4.08
C LEU A 251 -0.01 -5.07 4.00
N TYR A 252 -0.48 -5.69 2.93
CA TYR A 252 -0.34 -7.12 2.67
C TYR A 252 0.83 -7.33 1.71
N VAL A 253 1.87 -8.01 2.16
CA VAL A 253 3.14 -8.19 1.44
C VAL A 253 3.52 -9.66 1.41
N HIS A 254 3.93 -10.14 0.25
CA HIS A 254 4.48 -11.47 0.10
C HIS A 254 6.01 -11.45 0.24
N GLU A 255 6.58 -12.34 1.05
CA GLU A 255 8.01 -12.30 1.37
C GLU A 255 8.92 -12.61 0.16
N ASP A 256 8.46 -13.49 -0.73
CA ASP A 256 9.17 -13.84 -1.97
C ASP A 256 8.86 -12.90 -3.15
N ASP A 257 8.00 -11.89 -2.98
CA ASP A 257 7.71 -10.96 -4.06
C ASP A 257 8.74 -9.82 -4.10
N TRP A 258 9.65 -9.87 -5.08
CA TRP A 258 10.71 -8.87 -5.26
C TRP A 258 10.22 -7.42 -5.44
N ILE A 259 8.93 -7.22 -5.78
CA ILE A 259 8.33 -5.90 -5.99
C ILE A 259 7.99 -5.23 -4.66
N CYS A 260 7.47 -6.00 -3.69
CA CYS A 260 6.97 -5.47 -2.43
C CYS A 260 7.77 -5.92 -1.19
N ARG A 261 8.58 -6.99 -1.27
CA ARG A 261 9.37 -7.52 -0.14
C ARG A 261 10.30 -6.50 0.53
N GLY A 262 10.68 -5.45 -0.20
CA GLY A 262 11.49 -4.37 0.36
C GLY A 262 10.79 -3.65 1.54
N PHE A 263 9.45 -3.68 1.60
CA PHE A 263 8.70 -3.13 2.73
C PHE A 263 8.99 -3.86 4.04
N ILE A 264 9.25 -5.17 4.00
CA ILE A 264 9.56 -5.97 5.20
C ILE A 264 10.84 -5.44 5.83
N GLY A 265 11.94 -5.42 5.06
CA GLY A 265 13.23 -4.90 5.55
C GLY A 265 13.18 -3.41 5.88
N TYR A 266 12.30 -2.63 5.24
CA TYR A 266 12.07 -1.23 5.57
C TYR A 266 11.50 -1.05 6.99
N PHE A 267 10.42 -1.76 7.32
CA PHE A 267 9.79 -1.64 8.64
C PHE A 267 10.63 -2.30 9.75
N GLU A 268 11.30 -3.42 9.47
CA GLU A 268 12.22 -4.07 10.41
C GLU A 268 13.42 -3.16 10.75
N ALA A 269 14.07 -2.57 9.75
CA ALA A 269 15.18 -1.64 9.97
C ALA A 269 14.76 -0.38 10.73
N ARG A 270 13.48 0.01 10.62
CA ARG A 270 12.92 1.16 11.35
C ARG A 270 12.73 0.85 12.83
N GLU A 271 12.25 -0.34 13.18
CA GLU A 271 12.14 -0.75 14.59
C GLU A 271 13.51 -0.93 15.23
N GLU A 272 14.44 -1.59 14.55
CA GLU A 272 15.82 -1.74 15.06
C GLU A 272 16.49 -0.39 15.33
N PHE A 273 16.25 0.60 14.46
CA PHE A 273 16.74 1.97 14.65
C PHE A 273 16.08 2.64 15.87
N LYS A 274 14.77 2.49 16.06
CA LYS A 274 14.06 2.99 17.25
C LYS A 274 14.59 2.38 18.54
N GLU A 275 14.74 1.06 18.58
CA GLU A 275 15.28 0.36 19.74
C GLU A 275 16.71 0.81 20.05
N SER A 276 17.53 0.97 19.01
CA SER A 276 18.90 1.47 19.15
C SER A 276 18.93 2.87 19.74
N LEU A 277 18.09 3.79 19.27
CA LEU A 277 17.98 5.13 19.84
C LEU A 277 17.50 5.11 21.29
N THR A 278 16.53 4.25 21.60
CA THR A 278 16.04 4.06 22.98
C THR A 278 17.14 3.58 23.91
N ARG A 279 17.92 2.57 23.49
CA ARG A 279 19.08 2.07 24.25
C ARG A 279 20.13 3.16 24.49
N VAL A 280 20.45 3.94 23.46
CA VAL A 280 21.37 5.08 23.59
C VAL A 280 20.82 6.13 24.56
N GLY A 281 19.51 6.42 24.51
CA GLY A 281 18.87 7.34 25.44
C GLY A 281 18.90 6.89 26.90
N ILE A 282 18.67 5.61 27.17
CA ILE A 282 18.81 5.00 28.50
C ILE A 282 20.26 5.11 28.98
N TRP A 283 21.22 4.71 28.15
CA TRP A 283 22.64 4.81 28.50
C TRP A 283 23.07 6.25 28.83
N PHE A 284 22.65 7.22 28.02
CA PHE A 284 22.93 8.65 28.27
C PHE A 284 22.32 9.15 29.57
N LYS A 285 21.09 8.71 29.90
CA LYS A 285 20.43 9.03 31.16
C LYS A 285 21.25 8.49 32.34
N ASP A 286 21.69 7.24 32.25
CA ASP A 286 22.37 6.55 33.36
C ASP A 286 23.80 7.07 33.59
N HIS A 287 24.48 7.55 32.54
CA HIS A 287 25.88 8.00 32.62
C HIS A 287 26.05 9.51 32.79
N PHE A 288 25.11 10.32 32.28
CA PHE A 288 25.26 11.78 32.23
C PHE A 288 24.09 12.55 32.86
N GLY A 289 23.06 11.86 33.38
CA GLY A 289 21.93 12.47 34.09
C GLY A 289 21.02 13.40 33.26
N GLY A 290 21.34 13.64 31.98
CA GLY A 290 20.74 14.69 31.16
C GLY A 290 19.60 14.24 30.25
N ARG A 291 18.41 13.94 30.82
CA ARG A 291 17.20 13.62 30.01
C ARG A 291 16.86 14.73 29.01
N ASP A 292 17.02 16.00 29.38
CA ASP A 292 16.62 17.14 28.55
C ASP A 292 17.55 17.38 27.35
N LYS A 293 18.86 17.12 27.50
CA LYS A 293 19.83 17.24 26.39
C LYS A 293 19.61 16.14 25.36
N PHE A 294 19.33 14.91 25.81
CA PHE A 294 19.00 13.81 24.91
C PHE A 294 17.63 13.99 24.24
N LYS A 295 16.61 14.43 24.97
CA LYS A 295 15.29 14.80 24.39
C LYS A 295 15.43 15.85 23.29
N LYS A 296 16.29 16.86 23.46
CA LYS A 296 16.59 17.86 22.42
C LYS A 296 17.27 17.25 21.19
N ILE A 297 18.17 16.28 21.36
CA ILE A 297 18.80 15.54 20.26
C ILE A 297 17.78 14.65 19.55
N PHE A 298 16.91 13.97 20.30
CA PHE A 298 15.86 13.11 19.77
C PHE A 298 14.80 13.92 19.01
N ALA A 299 14.36 15.06 19.55
CA ALA A 299 13.50 16.02 18.83
C ALA A 299 14.19 16.57 17.56
N ARG A 300 15.52 16.64 17.57
CA ARG A 300 16.34 16.97 16.40
C ARG A 300 16.57 15.79 15.45
N VAL A 301 16.16 14.57 15.76
CA VAL A 301 16.06 13.47 14.77
C VAL A 301 14.60 13.40 14.35
N GLY A 302 14.31 13.91 13.16
CA GLY A 302 12.95 14.07 12.71
C GLY A 302 12.20 12.76 12.58
N ILE A 303 10.90 12.76 12.88
CA ILE A 303 9.99 11.64 12.61
C ILE A 303 10.15 11.15 11.16
N TRP A 304 10.28 12.09 10.21
CA TRP A 304 10.53 11.79 8.80
C TRP A 304 11.88 11.11 8.57
N SER A 305 12.94 11.55 9.26
CA SER A 305 14.27 10.92 9.20
C SER A 305 14.25 9.49 9.75
N MET A 306 13.43 9.22 10.77
CA MET A 306 13.21 7.85 11.29
C MET A 306 12.46 6.95 10.30
N ALA A 307 11.68 7.55 9.41
CA ALA A 307 10.93 6.85 8.38
C ALA A 307 11.70 6.65 7.08
N LEU A 308 12.96 7.09 6.95
CA LEU A 308 13.71 6.88 5.71
C LEU A 308 14.43 5.52 5.73
N SER A 309 14.25 4.72 4.67
CA SER A 309 15.09 3.55 4.45
C SER A 309 16.48 3.95 3.92
N HIS A 310 17.41 2.99 3.93
CA HIS A 310 18.70 3.13 3.27
C HIS A 310 18.54 3.32 1.75
N CYS A 311 17.56 2.65 1.14
CA CYS A 311 17.24 2.80 -0.28
C CYS A 311 16.70 4.19 -0.60
N ASP A 312 15.96 4.80 0.34
CA ASP A 312 15.38 6.13 0.19
C ASP A 312 16.43 7.22 0.30
N VAL A 313 17.36 7.10 1.25
CA VAL A 313 18.51 8.01 1.37
C VAL A 313 19.39 7.94 0.14
N LEU A 314 19.65 6.74 -0.38
CA LEU A 314 20.44 6.55 -1.59
C LEU A 314 19.71 7.07 -2.84
N SER A 315 18.42 6.74 -2.98
CA SER A 315 17.56 7.27 -4.04
C SER A 315 17.54 8.79 -4.02
N TRP A 316 17.46 9.41 -2.84
CA TRP A 316 17.53 10.86 -2.68
C TRP A 316 18.91 11.43 -3.06
N ALA A 317 19.99 10.82 -2.58
CA ALA A 317 21.36 11.26 -2.88
C ALA A 317 21.70 11.19 -4.37
N LEU A 318 21.11 10.22 -5.09
CA LEU A 318 21.40 9.97 -6.50
C LEU A 318 20.37 10.58 -7.48
N LEU A 319 19.11 10.74 -7.08
CA LEU A 319 18.01 11.10 -7.99
C LEU A 319 17.39 12.49 -7.75
N GLY A 320 17.92 13.27 -6.80
CA GLY A 320 17.54 14.67 -6.56
C GLY A 320 16.62 14.89 -5.35
N LYS A 321 16.68 16.12 -4.82
CA LYS A 321 16.21 16.48 -3.46
C LYS A 321 14.69 16.68 -3.31
N ASP A 322 13.96 16.80 -4.42
CA ASP A 322 12.57 17.30 -4.46
C ASP A 322 11.50 16.22 -4.73
N LYS A 323 11.88 14.93 -4.81
CA LYS A 323 10.91 13.86 -5.09
C LYS A 323 10.17 13.48 -3.83
N GLU A 324 8.85 13.58 -3.86
CA GLU A 324 8.02 13.06 -2.79
C GLU A 324 8.21 11.55 -2.73
N GLN A 325 8.17 10.99 -1.51
CA GLN A 325 8.35 9.56 -1.29
C GLN A 325 7.01 8.95 -0.84
N PRO A 326 6.07 8.75 -1.79
CA PRO A 326 4.69 8.36 -1.49
C PRO A 326 4.57 6.96 -0.87
N HIS A 327 5.64 6.17 -0.87
CA HIS A 327 5.69 4.86 -0.21
C HIS A 327 5.98 4.95 1.31
N LEU A 328 6.44 6.09 1.84
CA LEU A 328 6.81 6.24 3.26
C LEU A 328 5.62 6.31 4.22
N LEU A 329 5.14 5.19 4.74
CA LEU A 329 4.02 5.16 5.69
C LEU A 329 4.51 5.40 7.13
N PRO A 330 3.94 6.36 7.89
CA PRO A 330 4.27 6.55 9.30
C PRO A 330 3.81 5.39 10.16
N SER A 331 2.61 4.92 9.90
CA SER A 331 1.97 3.85 10.64
C SER A 331 1.42 2.85 9.64
N VAL A 332 1.46 1.57 9.97
CA VAL A 332 0.95 0.48 9.11
C VAL A 332 0.68 -0.76 9.96
N THR A 333 -0.30 -1.55 9.55
CA THR A 333 -0.40 -2.95 9.99
C THR A 333 0.13 -3.83 8.86
N LEU A 334 1.30 -4.45 9.07
CA LEU A 334 1.96 -5.28 8.07
C LEU A 334 1.54 -6.75 8.21
N TRP A 335 1.06 -7.31 7.12
CA TRP A 335 0.66 -8.71 6.99
C TRP A 335 1.61 -9.40 6.02
N LYS A 336 2.25 -10.49 6.47
CA LYS A 336 3.29 -11.20 5.70
C LYS A 336 2.84 -12.61 5.35
N SER A 337 2.89 -12.96 4.07
CA SER A 337 2.63 -14.33 3.61
C SER A 337 3.83 -14.90 2.84
N ARG A 338 3.98 -16.22 2.93
CA ARG A 338 4.94 -17.03 2.14
C ARG A 338 4.23 -18.04 1.21
N PHE A 339 2.92 -17.89 1.04
CA PHE A 339 2.09 -18.85 0.33
C PHE A 339 2.36 -18.85 -1.18
N GLN A 340 2.77 -20.02 -1.70
CA GLN A 340 3.04 -20.27 -3.12
C GLN A 340 4.00 -19.24 -3.75
N PRO A 341 5.31 -19.32 -3.47
CA PRO A 341 6.32 -18.35 -3.93
C PRO A 341 6.35 -18.12 -5.45
N LYS A 342 5.96 -19.12 -6.26
CA LYS A 342 5.88 -19.01 -7.73
C LYS A 342 4.84 -17.98 -8.20
N HIS A 343 3.85 -17.66 -7.36
CA HIS A 343 2.77 -16.70 -7.62
C HIS A 343 2.73 -15.60 -6.55
N ALA A 344 3.88 -15.26 -5.98
CA ALA A 344 4.02 -14.32 -4.87
C ALA A 344 3.37 -12.93 -5.07
N HIS A 345 3.29 -12.43 -6.31
CA HIS A 345 2.66 -11.14 -6.60
C HIS A 345 1.16 -11.25 -6.94
N ASP A 346 0.60 -12.45 -7.04
CA ASP A 346 -0.74 -12.64 -7.59
C ASP A 346 -1.82 -12.42 -6.55
N LEU A 347 -2.70 -11.43 -6.74
CA LEU A 347 -3.79 -11.09 -5.83
C LEU A 347 -4.62 -12.28 -5.32
N ARG A 348 -4.71 -13.38 -6.09
CA ARG A 348 -5.55 -14.55 -5.79
C ARG A 348 -5.32 -15.19 -4.43
N HIS A 349 -4.12 -15.13 -3.89
CA HIS A 349 -3.87 -15.65 -2.56
C HIS A 349 -4.52 -14.81 -1.45
N TRP A 350 -4.76 -13.51 -1.64
CA TRP A 350 -5.26 -12.62 -0.59
C TRP A 350 -6.76 -12.75 -0.29
N TRP A 351 -7.48 -13.66 -0.95
CA TRP A 351 -8.81 -14.09 -0.50
C TRP A 351 -8.86 -15.53 0.05
N LYS A 352 -7.69 -16.13 0.29
CA LYS A 352 -7.58 -17.41 1.02
C LYS A 352 -7.69 -17.21 2.53
N PRO A 353 -8.09 -18.26 3.28
CA PRO A 353 -8.11 -18.22 4.73
C PRO A 353 -6.72 -17.95 5.33
N ASP A 354 -6.68 -17.36 6.53
CA ASP A 354 -5.42 -17.04 7.23
C ASP A 354 -4.57 -18.30 7.49
N SER A 355 -5.23 -19.42 7.77
CA SER A 355 -4.61 -20.72 7.98
C SER A 355 -3.87 -21.25 6.75
N GLU A 356 -4.38 -21.00 5.54
CA GLU A 356 -3.69 -21.35 4.29
C GLU A 356 -2.49 -20.43 4.04
N LEU A 357 -2.64 -19.14 4.36
CA LEU A 357 -1.61 -18.13 4.08
C LEU A 357 -0.48 -18.07 5.11
N ASN A 358 -0.64 -18.79 6.22
CA ASN A 358 0.18 -18.66 7.43
C ASN A 358 0.30 -17.20 7.88
N LEU A 359 -0.82 -16.45 7.81
CA LEU A 359 -0.86 -15.08 8.30
C LEU A 359 -0.86 -15.12 9.83
N GLY A 360 0.18 -14.56 10.44
CA GLY A 360 0.18 -14.27 11.88
C GLY A 360 -0.69 -13.07 12.22
N ALA A 361 -0.82 -12.74 13.50
CA ALA A 361 -1.39 -11.47 13.92
C ALA A 361 -0.56 -10.33 13.28
N GLY A 362 -1.20 -9.49 12.45
CA GLY A 362 -0.55 -8.42 11.71
C GLY A 362 0.40 -7.61 12.60
N THR A 363 1.61 -7.35 12.11
CA THR A 363 2.61 -6.60 12.88
C THR A 363 2.33 -5.11 12.74
N SER A 364 1.95 -4.46 13.84
CA SER A 364 1.72 -3.02 13.85
C SER A 364 3.03 -2.26 13.97
N TYR A 365 3.31 -1.39 13.02
CA TYR A 365 4.39 -0.44 13.07
C TYR A 365 3.77 0.95 13.17
N SER A 366 3.95 1.64 14.30
CA SER A 366 3.41 2.98 14.50
C SER A 366 4.52 4.02 14.56
N CYS A 367 4.26 5.25 14.10
CA CYS A 367 5.13 6.34 14.46
C CYS A 367 4.71 6.89 15.82
N PRO A 368 5.62 7.07 16.80
CA PRO A 368 5.26 7.82 17.99
C PRO A 368 4.87 9.24 17.58
N VAL A 369 3.62 9.59 17.80
CA VAL A 369 3.19 10.98 17.81
C VAL A 369 3.77 11.55 19.10
N HIS A 370 4.72 12.47 19.00
CA HIS A 370 5.06 13.28 20.16
C HIS A 370 3.81 14.09 20.50
N GLU A 371 3.09 13.69 21.55
CA GLU A 371 2.19 14.59 22.26
C GLU A 371 3.01 15.81 22.66
N ALA A 372 2.55 16.98 22.19
CA ALA A 372 3.23 18.25 22.35
C ALA A 372 3.18 18.73 23.80
#